data_AF-A0A2R6T716-F1
#
_entry.id   AF-A0A2R6T716-F1
#
_cell.length_a   1.000
_cell.length_b   1.000
_cell.length_c   1.000
_cell.angle_alpha   90.00
_cell.angle_beta   90.00
_cell.angle_gamma   90.00
#
_symmetry.space_group_name_H-M   'P 1'
#
loop_
_entity.id
_entity.type
_entity.pdbx_description
1 polymer ?
#
loop_
_entity_poly.entity_id
_entity_poly.type
_entity_poly.pdbx_seq_one_letter_code
_entity_poly.pdbx_strand_id
1 'polypeptide(L)' 'MPDSKDAPFLALGIEEDCSIWSDDKDFNEQSMVNVYSTKDLIKKLD' A
#
# COMPACT_ATOMS: atom_id res chain seq x y z
N MET A 1 1.12 -5.69 -12.88
CA MET A 1 -0.24 -5.17 -12.65
C MET A 1 -0.65 -5.66 -11.28
N PRO A 2 -1.28 -4.82 -10.42
CA PRO A 2 -1.74 -5.25 -9.11
C PRO A 2 -2.62 -6.49 -9.24
N ASP A 3 -2.53 -7.40 -8.28
CA ASP A 3 -3.38 -8.58 -8.29
C ASP A 3 -4.84 -8.16 -8.15
N SER A 4 -5.77 -8.94 -8.71
CA SER A 4 -7.20 -8.66 -8.59
C SER A 4 -7.68 -8.61 -7.13
N LYS A 5 -6.92 -9.21 -6.21
CA LYS A 5 -7.18 -9.19 -4.76
C LYS A 5 -6.78 -7.87 -4.09
N ASP A 6 -5.91 -7.07 -4.73
CA ASP A 6 -5.36 -5.82 -4.20
C ASP A 6 -6.28 -4.62 -4.49
N ALA A 7 -7.06 -4.74 -5.56
CA ALA A 7 -8.01 -3.73 -6.02
C ALA A 7 -8.92 -3.14 -4.92
N PRO A 8 -9.59 -3.94 -4.04
CA PRO A 8 -10.44 -3.36 -3.00
C PRO A 8 -9.66 -2.55 -1.96
N PHE A 9 -8.42 -2.95 -1.63
CA PHE A 9 -7.59 -2.23 -0.67
C PHE A 9 -7.06 -0.92 -1.27
N LEU A 10 -6.63 -0.96 -2.54
CA LEU A 10 -6.23 0.23 -3.28
C LEU A 10 -7.39 1.21 -3.44
N ALA A 11 -8.60 0.74 -3.76
CA ALA A 11 -9.78 1.59 -3.87
C ALA A 11 -10.07 2.31 -2.56
N LEU A 12 -10.00 1.61 -1.42
CA LEU A 12 -10.17 2.21 -0.10
C LEU A 12 -9.07 3.24 0.22
N GLY A 13 -7.81 2.94 -0.13
CA GLY A 13 -6.69 3.86 0.03
C GLY A 13 -6.86 5.16 -0.75
N ILE A 14 -7.39 5.06 -1.97
CA ILE A 14 -7.68 6.21 -2.83
C ILE A 14 -8.88 7.00 -2.29
N GLU A 15 -9.96 6.32 -1.90
CA GLU A 15 -11.19 6.97 -1.41
C GLU A 15 -10.96 7.74 -0.10
N GLU A 16 -10.20 7.14 0.82
CA GLU A 16 -9.92 7.72 2.15
C GLU A 16 -8.62 8.54 2.19
N ASP A 17 -7.94 8.73 1.05
CA ASP A 17 -6.63 9.39 0.94
C ASP A 17 -5.60 8.86 1.97
N CYS A 18 -5.60 7.54 2.17
CA CYS A 18 -4.80 6.89 3.20
C CYS A 18 -3.73 5.98 2.59
N SER A 19 -2.59 5.90 3.28
CA SER A 19 -1.51 5.00 2.88
C SER A 19 -1.82 3.57 3.31
N ILE A 20 -1.44 2.61 2.48
CA ILE A 20 -1.63 1.18 2.75
C ILE A 20 -0.35 0.61 3.35
N TRP A 21 -0.50 -0.34 4.26
CA TRP A 21 0.61 -1.16 4.73
C TRP A 21 0.50 -2.56 4.10
N SER A 22 1.55 -2.96 3.38
CA SER A 22 1.67 -4.30 2.83
C SER A 22 3.15 -4.65 2.58
N ASP A 23 3.56 -5.85 2.95
CA ASP A 23 4.86 -6.41 2.56
C ASP A 23 4.82 -7.11 1.19
N ASP A 24 3.65 -7.11 0.53
CA ASP A 24 3.49 -7.62 -0.82
C ASP A 24 4.07 -6.63 -1.82
N LYS A 25 4.92 -7.13 -2.72
CA LYS A 25 5.61 -6.31 -3.72
C LYS A 25 4.66 -5.87 -4.83
N ASP A 26 3.59 -6.62 -5.06
CA ASP A 26 2.65 -6.37 -6.14
C ASP A 26 1.85 -5.08 -5.90
N PHE A 27 1.65 -4.71 -4.63
CA PHE A 27 1.07 -3.42 -4.21
C PHE A 27 1.97 -2.21 -4.54
N ASN A 28 3.28 -2.41 -4.67
CA ASN A 28 4.23 -1.35 -4.99
C ASN A 28 4.39 -1.10 -6.50
N GLU A 29 3.73 -1.89 -7.36
CA GLU A 29 3.73 -1.67 -8.80
C GLU A 29 2.85 -0.50 -9.26
N GLN A 30 2.07 0.09 -8.35
CA GLN A 30 1.22 1.25 -8.59
C GLN A 30 1.70 2.48 -7.82
N SER A 31 1.42 3.66 -8.34
CA SER A 31 1.81 4.95 -7.75
C SER A 31 0.61 5.82 -7.33
N MET A 32 -0.59 5.23 -7.24
CA MET A 32 -1.83 5.92 -6.86
C MET A 32 -1.94 6.07 -5.34
N VAL A 33 -1.46 5.08 -4.59
CA VAL A 33 -1.48 5.06 -3.12
C VAL A 33 -0.09 4.75 -2.60
N ASN A 34 0.35 5.47 -1.57
CA ASN A 34 1.60 5.15 -0.88
C ASN A 34 1.46 3.82 -0.13
N VAL A 35 2.34 2.89 -0.42
CA VAL A 35 2.41 1.60 0.26
C VAL A 35 3.67 1.55 1.11
N TYR A 36 3.52 1.21 2.38
CA TYR A 36 4.63 1.02 3.32
C TYR A 36 4.83 -0.46 3.59
N SER A 37 6.09 -0.89 3.61
CA SER A 37 6.45 -2.20 4.16
C SER A 37 6.55 -2.15 5.69
N THR A 38 6.55 -3.31 6.34
CA THR A 38 6.80 -3.40 7.79
C THR A 38 8.13 -2.76 8.18
N LYS A 39 9.16 -2.87 7.32
CA LYS A 39 10.46 -2.24 7.55
C LYS A 39 10.38 -0.71 7.48
N ASP A 40 9.55 -0.17 6.61
CA ASP A 40 9.38 1.29 6.48
C ASP A 40 8.60 1.86 7.67
N LEU A 41 7.61 1.12 8.17
CA LEU A 41 6.88 1.50 9.38
C LEU A 41 7.78 1.52 10.61
N ILE A 42 8.62 0.50 10.79
CA ILE A 42 9.57 0.46 11.92
C ILE A 42 10.51 1.67 11.89
N LYS A 43 11.08 2.01 10.73
CA LYS A 43 11.93 3.20 10.57
C LYS A 43 11.23 4.53 10.82
N LYS A 44 9.89 4.57 10.72
CA LYS A 44 9.08 5.77 10.93
C LYS A 44 8.64 5.93 12.39
N LEU A 45 8.75 4.86 13.18
CA LEU A 45 8.42 4.82 14.61
C LEU A 45 9.65 5.02 15.52
N ASP A 46 10.86 4.81 14.99
CA ASP A 46 12.12 5.23 15.60
C ASP A 46 12.35 6.75 15.44
#